data_AF-A0A554M2B1-F1
#
_entry.id   AF-A0A554M2B1-F1
#
_cell.length_a   1.000
_cell.length_b   1.000
_cell.length_c   1.000
_cell.angle_alpha   90.00
_cell.angle_beta   90.00
_cell.angle_gamma   90.00
#
_symmetry.space_group_name_H-M   'P 1'
#
loop_
_entity.id
_entity.type
_entity.pdbx_description
1 polymer ?
#
loop_
_entity_poly.entity_id
_entity_poly.type
_entity_poly.pdbx_seq_one_letter_code
_entity_poly.pdbx_strand_id
1 'polypeptide(L)'
;MAFMEVFLYNIEISQTPIDPIVLTDGKQIYDLIMQEIEPELMTDQMPLLMEKYKDETPEAKKARGARYTNAFAEYDKRSNAFFVGLETQVDALKKKAFASAEQKNHEEEITQLQLLESQISS
;
A
#
# COMPACT_ATOMS: atom_id res chain seq x y z
N MET A 1 7.21 -3.04 34.15
CA MET A 1 8.06 -3.10 32.94
C MET A 1 7.21 -3.66 31.83
N ALA A 2 6.78 -2.82 30.90
CA ALA A 2 5.97 -3.24 29.75
C ALA A 2 6.93 -3.71 28.64
N PHE A 3 6.79 -4.96 28.22
CA PHE A 3 7.49 -5.51 27.07
C PHE A 3 6.80 -4.99 25.80
N MET A 4 7.56 -4.28 24.97
CA MET A 4 7.18 -3.86 23.62
C MET A 4 7.15 -5.11 22.73
N GLU A 5 5.96 -5.55 22.33
CA GLU A 5 5.81 -6.55 21.28
C GLU A 5 6.19 -5.92 19.93
N VAL A 6 7.29 -6.42 19.36
CA VAL A 6 7.72 -6.12 18.00
C VAL A 6 6.76 -6.83 17.07
N PHE A 7 5.85 -6.09 16.43
CA PHE A 7 5.01 -6.59 15.35
C PHE A 7 5.89 -6.87 14.12
N LEU A 8 6.43 -8.09 14.07
CA LEU A 8 6.94 -8.68 12.85
C LEU A 8 5.73 -9.02 11.98
N TYR A 9 5.52 -8.25 10.90
CA TYR A 9 4.54 -8.61 9.87
C TYR A 9 5.04 -9.85 9.12
N ASN A 10 4.77 -11.02 9.69
CA ASN A 10 4.77 -12.28 8.95
C ASN A 10 3.57 -12.25 8.01
N ILE A 11 3.81 -11.95 6.72
CA ILE A 11 2.81 -12.18 5.67
C ILE A 11 2.75 -13.68 5.44
N GLU A 12 2.01 -14.38 6.29
CA GLU A 12 1.45 -15.68 5.91
C GLU A 12 0.46 -15.43 4.77
N ILE A 13 0.70 -16.06 3.63
CA ILE A 13 -0.11 -15.92 2.42
C ILE A 13 -1.46 -16.63 2.67
N SER A 14 -2.36 -15.93 3.35
CA SER A 14 -3.75 -16.34 3.52
C SER A 14 -4.42 -16.44 2.15
N GLN A 15 -5.10 -17.56 1.89
CA GLN A 15 -5.92 -17.82 0.69
C GLN A 15 -7.21 -16.97 0.65
N THR A 16 -7.36 -15.97 1.53
CA THR A 16 -8.43 -14.98 1.45
C THR A 16 -8.20 -14.07 0.23
N PRO A 17 -9.24 -13.72 -0.53
CA PRO A 17 -9.14 -12.66 -1.54
C PRO A 17 -8.52 -11.43 -0.89
N ILE A 18 -7.36 -10.99 -1.39
CA ILE A 18 -6.77 -9.73 -0.98
C ILE A 18 -7.71 -8.68 -1.56
N ASP A 19 -8.60 -8.14 -0.72
CA ASP A 19 -9.34 -6.94 -1.10
C ASP A 19 -8.29 -5.89 -1.48
N PRO A 20 -8.32 -5.36 -2.71
CA PRO A 20 -7.33 -4.39 -3.14
C PRO A 20 -7.37 -3.23 -2.15
N ILE A 21 -6.23 -2.92 -1.55
CA ILE A 21 -6.08 -1.70 -0.75
C ILE A 21 -6.34 -0.53 -1.71
N VAL A 22 -7.55 0.04 -1.65
CA VAL A 22 -7.93 1.19 -2.45
C VAL A 22 -7.44 2.45 -1.72
N LEU A 23 -6.14 2.72 -1.79
CA LEU A 23 -5.62 4.04 -1.41
C LEU A 23 -5.88 4.98 -2.59
N THR A 24 -6.92 5.80 -2.46
CA THR A 24 -7.42 6.68 -3.52
C THR A 24 -6.62 7.98 -3.67
N ASP A 25 -5.76 8.30 -2.71
CA ASP A 25 -5.25 9.65 -2.49
C ASP A 25 -3.79 9.63 -1.97
N GLY A 26 -2.92 10.45 -2.58
CA GLY A 26 -1.53 10.62 -2.17
C GLY A 26 -1.36 11.17 -0.75
N LYS A 27 -2.28 12.00 -0.28
CA LYS A 27 -2.34 12.49 1.12
C LYS A 27 -2.57 11.33 2.08
N GLN A 28 -3.49 10.42 1.80
CA GLN A 28 -3.74 9.25 2.64
C GLN A 28 -2.49 8.35 2.74
N ILE A 29 -1.80 8.11 1.62
CA ILE A 29 -0.55 7.33 1.62
C ILE A 29 0.53 8.04 2.44
N TYR A 30 0.68 9.35 2.24
CA TYR A 30 1.64 10.15 2.98
C TYR A 30 1.36 10.11 4.48
N ASP A 31 0.12 10.42 4.89
CA ASP A 31 -0.30 10.45 6.29
C ASP A 31 -0.20 9.07 6.95
N LEU A 32 -0.53 7.98 6.24
CA LEU A 32 -0.40 6.61 6.73
C LEU A 32 1.04 6.28 7.11
N ILE A 33 2.01 6.64 6.26
CA ILE A 33 3.43 6.37 6.51
C ILE A 33 3.96 7.34 7.56
N MET A 34 3.61 8.62 7.46
CA MET A 34 4.15 9.67 8.32
C MET A 34 3.61 9.59 9.75
N GLN A 35 2.40 9.06 9.97
CA GLN A 35 1.83 8.85 11.29
C GLN A 35 2.73 8.03 12.22
N GLU A 36 3.44 7.03 11.68
CA GLU A 36 4.37 6.20 12.45
C GLU A 36 5.77 6.82 12.61
N ILE A 37 6.13 7.77 11.76
CA ILE A 37 7.47 8.38 11.72
C ILE A 37 7.50 9.67 12.53
N GLU A 38 6.64 10.63 12.16
CA GLU A 38 6.51 11.94 12.76
C GLU A 38 5.06 12.43 12.57
N PRO A 39 4.15 12.14 13.52
CA PRO A 39 2.73 12.46 13.39
C PRO A 39 2.47 13.97 13.32
N GLU A 40 3.44 14.79 13.74
CA GLU A 40 3.37 16.24 13.62
C GLU A 40 3.50 16.75 12.19
N LEU A 41 4.10 15.95 11.31
CA LEU A 41 4.25 16.24 9.89
C LEU A 41 3.08 15.71 9.05
N MET A 42 2.05 15.12 9.67
CA MET A 42 0.82 14.78 8.95
C MET A 42 0.19 16.03 8.35
N THR A 43 -0.45 15.87 7.21
CA THR A 43 -0.92 16.97 6.36
C THR A 43 -1.86 17.92 7.10
N ASP A 44 -2.69 17.40 8.01
CA ASP A 44 -3.65 18.19 8.80
C ASP A 44 -2.98 18.91 9.99
N GLN A 45 -1.80 18.47 10.42
CA GLN A 45 -1.05 19.05 11.53
C GLN A 45 -0.10 20.16 11.07
N MET A 46 0.39 20.09 9.82
CA MET A 46 1.35 21.07 9.27
C MET A 46 0.91 22.54 9.39
N PRO A 47 -0.37 22.91 9.14
CA PRO A 47 -0.81 24.30 9.28
C PRO A 47 -0.74 24.82 10.73
N LEU A 48 -0.80 23.92 11.72
CA LEU A 48 -0.81 24.27 13.14
C LEU A 48 0.61 24.49 13.70
N LEU A 49 1.65 24.07 12.98
CA LEU A 49 3.04 24.16 13.43
C LEU A 49 3.49 25.60 13.67
N MET A 50 3.01 26.55 12.87
CA MET A 50 3.39 27.95 13.01
C MET A 50 2.95 28.51 14.36
N GLU A 51 1.70 28.23 14.76
CA GLU A 51 1.17 28.66 16.06
C GLU A 51 1.82 27.88 17.20
N LYS A 52 1.99 26.57 17.03
CA LYS A 52 2.62 25.69 18.04
C LYS A 52 4.04 26.10 18.40
N TYR A 53 4.78 26.66 17.44
CA TYR A 53 6.19 27.02 17.58
C TYR A 53 6.46 28.53 17.48
N LYS A 54 5.45 29.38 17.70
CA LYS A 54 5.60 30.85 17.58
C LYS A 54 6.67 31.46 18.49
N ASP A 55 6.87 30.86 19.66
CA ASP A 55 7.82 31.31 20.69
C ASP A 55 9.06 30.39 20.77
N GLU A 56 9.32 29.59 19.73
CA GLU A 56 10.43 28.62 19.72
C GLU A 56 11.80 29.34 19.65
N THR A 57 12.74 28.90 20.49
CA THR A 57 14.12 29.44 20.45
C THR A 57 14.87 28.94 19.21
N PRO A 58 15.93 29.64 18.76
CA PRO A 58 16.74 29.18 17.63
C PRO A 58 17.31 27.76 17.81
N GLU A 59 17.71 27.40 19.04
CA GLU A 59 18.26 26.10 19.37
C GLU A 59 17.20 25.00 19.27
N ALA A 60 15.99 25.25 19.79
CA ALA A 60 14.86 24.34 19.68
C ALA A 60 14.44 24.15 18.21
N LYS A 61 14.39 25.24 17.44
CA LYS A 61 14.09 25.21 16.00
C LYS A 61 15.11 24.38 15.22
N LYS A 62 16.39 24.48 15.56
CA LYS A 62 17.45 23.66 14.97
C LYS A 62 17.27 22.18 15.31
N ALA A 63 16.97 21.87 16.57
CA ALA A 63 16.72 20.49 17.00
C ALA A 63 15.50 19.88 16.30
N ARG A 64 14.41 20.65 16.16
CA ARG A 64 13.21 20.25 15.40
C ARG A 64 13.52 20.06 13.92
N GLY A 65 14.28 20.96 13.31
CA GLY A 65 14.73 20.82 11.92
C GLY A 65 15.50 19.52 11.69
N ALA A 66 16.44 19.17 12.57
CA ALA A 66 17.18 17.91 12.48
C ALA A 66 16.28 16.68 12.63
N ARG A 67 15.29 16.74 13.54
CA ARG A 67 14.29 15.67 13.70
C ARG A 67 13.49 15.48 12.41
N TYR A 68 12.99 16.56 11.81
CA TYR A 68 12.21 16.51 10.57
C TYR A 68 13.05 16.02 9.38
N THR A 69 14.32 16.39 9.29
CA THR A 69 15.23 15.85 8.26
C THR A 69 15.31 14.32 8.36
N ASN A 70 15.44 13.77 9.56
CA ASN A 70 15.48 12.33 9.78
C ASN A 70 14.12 11.68 9.46
N ALA A 71 13.01 12.34 9.81
CA ALA A 71 11.67 11.86 9.50
C ALA A 71 11.44 11.74 7.98
N PHE A 72 11.82 12.76 7.20
CA PHE A 72 11.72 12.70 5.74
C PHE A 72 12.61 11.61 5.13
N ALA A 73 13.83 11.42 5.65
CA ALA A 73 14.71 10.34 5.19
C ALA A 73 14.12 8.94 5.45
N GLU A 74 13.48 8.73 6.61
CA GLU A 74 12.79 7.49 6.91
C GLU A 74 11.52 7.33 6.06
N TYR A 75 10.80 8.42 5.79
CA TYR A 75 9.64 8.42 4.90
C TYR A 75 10.02 7.98 3.48
N ASP A 76 11.11 8.51 2.92
CA ASP A 76 11.58 8.14 1.58
C ASP A 76 11.90 6.64 1.51
N LYS A 77 12.51 6.09 2.57
CA LYS A 77 12.79 4.66 2.66
C LYS A 77 11.51 3.81 2.72
N ARG A 78 10.56 4.18 3.59
CA ARG A 78 9.32 3.41 3.78
C ARG A 78 8.36 3.52 2.59
N SER A 79 8.24 4.71 2.01
CA SER A 79 7.41 4.93 0.82
C SER A 79 7.92 4.16 -0.39
N ASN A 80 9.24 4.11 -0.61
CA ASN A 80 9.80 3.25 -1.67
C ASN A 80 9.48 1.77 -1.45
N ALA A 81 9.67 1.26 -0.23
CA ALA A 81 9.32 -0.13 0.09
C ALA A 81 7.82 -0.41 -0.11
N PHE A 82 6.97 0.53 0.28
CA PHE A 82 5.52 0.46 0.09
C PHE A 82 5.16 0.36 -1.40
N PHE A 83 5.72 1.23 -2.26
CA PHE A 83 5.42 1.22 -3.70
C PHE A 83 5.94 -0.03 -4.41
N VAL A 84 7.11 -0.55 -4.04
CA VAL A 84 7.61 -1.84 -4.56
C VAL A 84 6.67 -2.99 -4.17
N GLY A 85 6.17 -3.00 -2.94
CA GLY A 85 5.18 -3.98 -2.48
C GLY A 85 3.85 -3.87 -3.23
N LEU A 86 3.41 -2.65 -3.52
CA LEU A 86 2.19 -2.40 -4.29
C LEU A 86 2.33 -2.88 -5.74
N GLU A 87 3.45 -2.59 -6.40
CA GLU A 87 3.73 -3.07 -7.77
C GLU A 87 3.70 -4.61 -7.84
N THR A 88 4.30 -5.28 -6.86
CA THR A 88 4.29 -6.74 -6.74
C THR A 88 2.86 -7.29 -6.64
N GLN A 89 2.01 -6.65 -5.83
CA GLN A 89 0.60 -7.05 -5.68
C GLN A 89 -0.19 -6.83 -6.97
N VAL A 90 0.02 -5.69 -7.62
CA VAL A 90 -0.61 -5.37 -8.91
C VAL A 90 -0.24 -6.44 -9.96
N ASP A 91 1.02 -6.85 -10.03
CA ASP A 91 1.44 -7.89 -10.96
C ASP A 91 0.86 -9.27 -10.65
N ALA A 92 0.74 -9.62 -9.36
CA ALA A 92 0.06 -10.85 -8.95
C ALA A 92 -1.43 -10.83 -9.36
N LEU A 93 -2.11 -9.70 -9.17
CA LEU A 93 -3.51 -9.53 -9.57
C LEU A 93 -3.68 -9.61 -11.09
N LYS A 94 -2.80 -8.97 -11.88
CA LYS A 94 -2.81 -9.09 -13.35
C LYS A 94 -2.69 -10.55 -13.78
N LYS A 95 -1.73 -11.28 -13.24
CA LYS A 95 -1.52 -12.71 -13.56
C LYS A 95 -2.77 -13.53 -13.24
N LYS A 96 -3.38 -13.31 -12.08
CA LYS A 96 -4.63 -13.98 -11.67
C LYS A 96 -5.78 -13.66 -12.61
N ALA A 97 -5.92 -12.39 -13.01
CA ALA A 97 -6.96 -11.96 -13.95
C ALA A 97 -6.80 -12.60 -15.32
N PHE A 98 -5.58 -12.64 -15.87
CA PHE A 98 -5.31 -13.31 -17.15
C PHE A 98 -5.58 -14.81 -17.09
N ALA A 99 -5.10 -15.50 -16.05
CA ALA A 99 -5.34 -16.94 -15.89
C ALA A 99 -6.84 -17.25 -15.78
N SER A 100 -7.60 -16.42 -15.05
CA SER A 100 -9.05 -16.56 -14.95
C SER A 100 -9.76 -16.32 -16.29
N ALA A 101 -9.30 -15.37 -17.09
CA ALA A 101 -9.85 -15.09 -18.41
C ALA A 101 -9.54 -16.22 -19.40
N GLU A 102 -8.33 -16.76 -19.37
CA GLU A 102 -7.91 -17.89 -20.19
C GLU A 102 -8.71 -19.16 -19.85
N GLN A 103 -8.88 -19.47 -18.57
CA GLN A 103 -9.70 -20.60 -18.13
C GLN A 103 -11.14 -20.45 -18.62
N LYS A 104 -11.74 -19.27 -18.48
CA LYS A 104 -13.09 -19.00 -18.95
C LYS A 104 -13.21 -19.18 -20.47
N ASN A 105 -12.24 -18.67 -21.23
CA ASN A 105 -12.22 -18.85 -22.68
C ASN A 105 -12.11 -20.33 -23.08
N HIS A 106 -11.27 -21.09 -22.38
CA HIS A 106 -11.13 -22.52 -22.60
C HIS A 106 -12.43 -23.30 -22.32
N GLU A 107 -13.15 -22.97 -21.25
CA GLU A 107 -14.45 -23.55 -20.92
C GLU A 107 -15.52 -23.23 -22.00
N GLU A 108 -15.50 -22.00 -22.53
CA GLU A 108 -16.37 -21.58 -23.63
C GLU A 108 -16.03 -22.32 -24.93
N GLU A 109 -14.76 -22.51 -25.25
CA GLU A 109 -14.30 -23.26 -26.42
C GLU A 109 -14.72 -24.74 -26.35
N ILE A 110 -14.54 -25.40 -25.20
CA ILE A 110 -14.99 -26.79 -25.00
C ILE A 110 -16.51 -26.89 -25.22
N THR A 111 -17.27 -25.95 -24.67
CA THR A 111 -18.73 -25.92 -24.81
C THR A 111 -19.15 -25.76 -26.28
N GLN A 112 -18.46 -24.90 -27.03
CA GLN A 112 -18.73 -24.70 -28.46
C GLN A 112 -18.36 -25.93 -29.29
N LEU A 113 -17.24 -26.59 -28.99
CA LEU A 113 -16.83 -27.82 -29.67
C LEU A 113 -17.84 -28.95 -29.46
N GLN A 114 -18.30 -29.15 -28.23
CA GLN A 114 -19.33 -30.15 -27.91
C GLN A 114 -20.65 -29.87 -28.65
N LEU A 115 -21.04 -28.59 -28.77
CA LEU A 115 -22.21 -28.21 -29.55
C LEU A 115 -22.04 -28.57 -31.04
N LEU A 116 -20.88 -28.25 -31.63
CA LEU A 116 -20.58 -28.60 -33.02
C LEU A 116 -20.59 -30.12 -33.26
N GLU A 117 -19.99 -30.90 -32.35
CA GLU A 117 -20.01 -32.37 -32.42
C GLU A 117 -21.42 -32.95 -32.41
N SER A 118 -22.30 -32.39 -31.56
CA SER A 118 -23.70 -32.81 -31.48
C SER A 118 -24.47 -32.51 -32.78
N GLN A 119 -24.17 -31.41 -33.45
CA GLN A 119 -24.80 -31.02 -34.71
C GLN A 119 -24.33 -31.87 -35.91
N ILE A 120 -23.08 -32.33 -35.90
CA ILE A 120 -22.51 -33.19 -36.95
C ILE A 120 -22.96 -34.65 -36.79
N SER A 121 -23.18 -35.10 -35.55
CA SER A 121 -23.61 -36.47 -35.24
C SER A 121 -25.12 -36.71 -35.33
N SER A 122 -25.87 -35.69 -35.80
CA SER A 122 -27.32 -35.71 -36.05
C SER A 122 -27.61 -35.81 -37.54
#